data_AF-A0A2T4VP33-F1
#
_entry.id   AF-A0A2T4VP33-F1
#
_cell.length_a   1.000
_cell.length_b   1.000
_cell.length_c   1.000
_cell.angle_alpha   90.00
_cell.angle_beta   90.00
_cell.angle_gamma   90.00
#
_symmetry.space_group_name_H-M   'P 1'
#
loop_
_entity.id
_entity.type
_entity.pdbx_description
1 polymer ?
#
loop_
_entity_poly.entity_id
_entity_poly.type
_entity_poly.pdbx_seq_one_letter_code
_entity_poly.pdbx_strand_id
1 'polypeptide(L)'
;MSCPFEEDLTAYVDAELPPARRAEVEAHLRGCAGCQGTEALLKRTVALMAELPEFTPSPDTRREVLAKLDALPPTLAERLRALLRPSVLVPAAGLAAVTGLALYTTAPREPALDVTDAGTLELAMNLEEVEDYDVVGLENGDDLEVIANLHELEVQ
;
A
#
# COMPACT_ATOMS: atom_id res chain seq x y z
N MET A 1 -55.44 -1.39 -17.99
CA MET A 1 -54.18 -1.85 -18.65
C MET A 1 -53.06 -1.31 -17.80
N SER A 2 -52.30 -2.16 -17.11
CA SER A 2 -51.18 -1.73 -16.26
C SER A 2 -50.06 -1.20 -17.15
N CYS A 3 -49.45 -0.09 -16.75
CA CYS A 3 -48.37 0.54 -17.49
C CYS A 3 -47.02 -0.03 -17.01
N PRO A 4 -46.08 -0.38 -17.90
CA PRO A 4 -44.84 -1.07 -17.51
C PRO A 4 -43.88 -0.21 -16.67
N PHE A 5 -44.13 1.11 -16.59
CA PHE A 5 -43.30 2.05 -15.83
C PHE A 5 -43.95 2.49 -14.51
N GLU A 6 -45.13 1.98 -14.18
CA GLU A 6 -45.86 2.38 -12.97
C GLU A 6 -45.07 2.10 -11.70
N GLU A 7 -44.37 0.97 -11.64
CA GLU A 7 -43.52 0.55 -10.52
C GLU A 7 -42.26 1.43 -10.36
N ASP A 8 -41.80 2.06 -11.43
CA ASP A 8 -40.60 2.93 -11.42
C ASP A 8 -40.90 4.35 -10.95
N LEU A 9 -42.17 4.77 -10.89
CA LEU A 9 -42.54 6.17 -10.64
C LEU A 9 -42.13 6.66 -9.25
N THR A 10 -42.18 5.81 -8.23
CA THR A 10 -41.72 6.16 -6.88
C THR A 10 -40.22 6.43 -6.88
N ALA A 11 -39.42 5.49 -7.38
CA ALA A 11 -37.97 5.63 -7.50
C ALA A 11 -37.57 6.80 -8.42
N TYR A 12 -38.40 7.11 -9.42
CA TYR A 12 -38.21 8.29 -10.27
C TYR A 12 -38.38 9.59 -9.48
N VAL A 13 -39.45 9.71 -8.68
CA VAL A 13 -39.73 10.89 -7.84
C VAL A 13 -38.67 11.07 -6.75
N ASP A 14 -38.20 9.99 -6.16
CA ASP A 14 -37.15 9.99 -5.13
C ASP A 14 -35.72 10.14 -5.71
N ALA A 15 -35.59 10.25 -7.03
CA ALA A 15 -34.33 10.37 -7.77
C ALA A 15 -33.37 9.18 -7.62
N GLU A 16 -33.89 8.00 -7.35
CA GLU A 16 -33.13 6.76 -7.11
C GLU A 16 -32.88 5.93 -8.38
N LEU A 17 -33.56 6.25 -9.49
CA LEU A 17 -33.35 5.54 -10.75
C LEU A 17 -31.97 5.82 -11.37
N PRO A 18 -31.31 4.79 -11.94
CA PRO A 18 -30.14 4.97 -12.79
C PRO A 18 -30.43 5.90 -13.99
N PRO A 19 -29.44 6.64 -14.52
CA PRO A 19 -29.66 7.62 -15.59
C PRO A 19 -30.37 7.08 -16.82
N ALA A 20 -30.03 5.86 -17.25
CA ALA A 20 -30.66 5.22 -18.42
C ALA A 20 -32.16 4.96 -18.18
N ARG A 21 -32.51 4.37 -17.03
CA ARG A 21 -33.90 4.05 -16.70
C ARG A 21 -34.73 5.32 -16.47
N ARG A 22 -34.14 6.34 -15.86
CA ARG A 22 -34.76 7.66 -15.71
C ARG A 22 -35.17 8.25 -17.06
N ALA A 23 -34.28 8.21 -18.06
CA ALA A 23 -34.58 8.72 -19.40
C ALA A 23 -35.73 7.96 -20.09
N GLU A 24 -35.83 6.64 -19.87
CA GLU A 24 -36.96 5.83 -20.38
C GLU A 24 -38.29 6.25 -19.75
N VAL A 25 -38.32 6.44 -18.42
CA VAL A 25 -39.50 6.92 -17.69
C VAL A 25 -39.90 8.32 -18.16
N GLU A 26 -38.95 9.24 -18.30
CA GLU A 26 -39.21 10.60 -18.83
C GLU A 26 -39.78 10.56 -20.24
N ALA A 27 -39.25 9.70 -21.11
CA ALA A 27 -39.77 9.52 -22.45
C ALA A 27 -41.21 9.01 -22.44
N HIS A 28 -41.52 8.05 -21.55
CA HIS A 28 -42.85 7.52 -21.35
C HIS A 28 -43.84 8.56 -20.80
N LEU A 29 -43.40 9.36 -19.82
CA LEU A 29 -44.19 10.43 -19.22
C LEU A 29 -44.63 11.48 -20.24
N ARG A 30 -43.95 11.65 -21.38
CA ARG A 30 -44.43 12.55 -22.45
C ARG A 30 -45.70 12.07 -23.15
N GLY A 31 -46.02 10.77 -23.09
CA GLY A 31 -47.12 10.16 -23.84
C GLY A 31 -48.22 9.50 -23.01
N CYS A 32 -47.99 9.27 -21.70
CA CYS A 32 -48.93 8.54 -20.85
C CYS A 32 -49.56 9.42 -19.77
N ALA A 33 -50.80 9.84 -19.97
CA ALA A 33 -51.54 10.67 -19.01
C ALA A 33 -51.76 9.98 -17.64
N GLY A 34 -51.87 8.65 -17.62
CA GLY A 34 -51.99 7.88 -16.37
C GLY A 34 -50.74 8.03 -15.50
N CYS A 35 -49.57 7.77 -16.08
CA CYS A 35 -48.30 7.91 -15.37
C CYS A 35 -47.98 9.36 -15.00
N GLN A 36 -48.33 10.35 -15.83
CA GLN A 36 -48.23 11.78 -15.48
C GLN A 36 -49.08 12.11 -14.24
N GLY A 37 -50.31 11.60 -14.18
CA GLY A 37 -51.20 11.79 -13.04
C GLY A 37 -50.63 11.20 -11.74
N THR A 38 -50.10 9.98 -11.83
CA THR A 38 -49.45 9.30 -10.69
C THR A 38 -48.17 10.03 -10.26
N GLU A 39 -47.30 10.42 -11.18
CA GLU A 39 -46.09 11.22 -10.90
C GLU A 39 -46.46 12.52 -10.18
N ALA A 40 -47.46 13.25 -10.68
CA ALA A 40 -47.90 14.49 -10.06
C ALA A 40 -48.49 14.26 -8.66
N LEU A 41 -49.20 13.14 -8.44
CA LEU A 41 -49.70 12.77 -7.12
C LEU A 41 -48.55 12.49 -6.15
N LEU A 42 -47.58 11.67 -6.55
CA LEU A 42 -46.41 11.34 -5.74
C LEU A 42 -45.62 12.61 -5.35
N LYS A 43 -45.34 13.49 -6.32
CA LYS A 43 -44.66 14.77 -6.07
C LYS A 43 -45.42 15.66 -5.09
N ARG A 44 -46.76 15.73 -5.19
CA ARG A 44 -47.59 16.47 -4.23
C ARG A 44 -47.52 15.88 -2.83
N THR A 45 -47.57 14.55 -2.71
CA THR A 45 -47.46 13.86 -1.41
C THR A 45 -46.12 14.17 -0.74
N VAL A 46 -45.02 14.11 -1.48
CA VAL A 46 -43.67 14.45 -0.98
C VAL A 46 -43.61 15.91 -0.54
N ALA A 47 -44.20 16.84 -1.31
CA ALA A 47 -44.26 18.25 -0.96
C ALA A 47 -45.04 18.49 0.36
N LEU A 48 -46.18 17.83 0.54
CA LEU A 48 -46.95 17.89 1.79
C LEU A 48 -46.17 17.30 2.97
N MET A 49 -45.40 16.24 2.74
CA MET A 49 -44.53 15.66 3.76
C MET A 49 -43.46 16.64 4.26
N ALA A 50 -42.96 17.50 3.37
CA ALA A 50 -41.98 18.52 3.73
C ALA A 50 -42.55 19.66 4.60
N GLU A 51 -43.89 19.80 4.66
CA GLU A 51 -44.57 20.78 5.51
C GLU A 51 -44.77 20.29 6.96
N LEU A 52 -44.46 19.02 7.25
CA LEU A 52 -44.54 18.50 8.61
C LEU A 52 -43.53 19.20 9.53
N PRO A 53 -43.87 19.34 10.83
CA PRO A 53 -42.93 19.91 11.80
C PRO A 53 -41.63 19.11 11.85
N GLU A 54 -40.52 19.81 12.00
CA GLU A 54 -39.19 19.19 12.09
C GLU A 54 -39.15 18.19 13.24
N PHE A 55 -38.83 16.93 12.92
CA PHE A 55 -38.64 15.89 13.91
C PHE A 55 -37.24 16.00 14.52
N THR A 56 -37.16 16.42 15.79
CA THR A 56 -35.91 16.41 16.53
C THR A 56 -35.82 15.13 17.38
N PRO A 57 -34.89 14.20 17.10
CA PRO A 57 -34.72 13.00 17.92
C PRO A 57 -34.25 13.36 19.32
N SER A 58 -34.61 12.54 20.31
CA SER A 58 -34.15 12.73 21.68
C SER A 58 -32.61 12.68 21.78
N PRO A 59 -31.98 13.37 22.75
CA PRO A 59 -30.54 13.26 22.98
C PRO A 59 -30.07 11.81 23.19
N ASP A 60 -30.91 10.97 23.78
CA ASP A 60 -30.60 9.57 24.07
C ASP A 60 -30.55 8.75 22.77
N THR A 61 -31.58 8.88 21.93
CA THR A 61 -31.61 8.25 20.60
C THR A 61 -30.42 8.69 19.75
N ARG A 62 -30.08 9.98 19.79
CA ARG A 62 -28.92 10.51 19.06
C ARG A 62 -27.62 9.87 19.54
N ARG A 63 -27.42 9.75 20.85
CA ARG A 63 -26.23 9.10 21.43
C ARG A 63 -26.15 7.62 21.04
N GLU A 64 -27.26 6.91 21.10
CA GLU A 64 -27.30 5.49 20.72
C GLU A 64 -26.96 5.27 19.25
N VAL A 65 -27.49 6.10 18.34
CA VAL A 65 -27.17 6.03 16.91
C VAL A 65 -25.69 6.32 16.68
N LEU A 66 -25.16 7.39 17.28
CA LEU A 66 -23.74 7.75 17.14
C LEU A 66 -22.82 6.64 17.68
N ALA A 67 -23.15 6.04 18.83
CA ALA A 67 -22.38 4.93 19.38
C ALA A 67 -22.35 3.71 18.45
N LYS A 68 -23.43 3.45 17.70
CA LYS A 68 -23.46 2.39 16.67
C LYS A 68 -22.58 2.71 15.46
N LEU A 69 -22.51 3.98 15.07
CA LEU A 69 -21.61 4.43 13.99
C LEU A 69 -20.14 4.34 14.43
N ASP A 70 -19.83 4.71 15.67
CA ASP A 70 -18.48 4.61 16.22
C ASP A 70 -18.01 3.14 16.37
N ALA A 71 -18.96 2.21 16.54
CA ALA A 71 -18.68 0.78 16.64
C ALA A 71 -18.47 0.10 15.27
N LEU A 72 -18.71 0.78 14.14
CA LEU A 72 -18.44 0.22 12.81
C LEU A 72 -16.94 -0.04 12.64
N PRO A 73 -16.55 -1.19 12.04
CA PRO A 73 -15.15 -1.46 11.82
C PRO A 73 -14.54 -0.39 10.91
N PRO A 74 -13.34 0.13 11.24
CA PRO A 74 -12.69 1.13 10.42
C PRO A 74 -12.34 0.53 9.06
N THR A 75 -12.51 1.33 8.02
CA THR A 75 -12.11 0.99 6.66
C THR A 75 -10.58 0.87 6.56
N LEU A 76 -10.10 0.18 5.52
CA LEU A 76 -8.66 0.08 5.26
C LEU A 76 -8.01 1.46 5.08
N ALA A 77 -8.71 2.40 4.45
CA ALA A 77 -8.24 3.77 4.26
C ALA A 77 -8.07 4.51 5.60
N GLU A 78 -8.99 4.33 6.54
CA GLU A 78 -8.90 4.92 7.88
C GLU A 78 -7.77 4.31 8.71
N ARG A 79 -7.57 3.00 8.62
CA ARG A 79 -6.43 2.32 9.26
C ARG A 79 -5.09 2.84 8.74
N LEU A 80 -4.96 3.01 7.42
CA LEU A 80 -3.75 3.57 6.81
C LEU A 80 -3.52 5.03 7.21
N ARG A 81 -4.58 5.85 7.23
CA ARG A 81 -4.50 7.24 7.73
C ARG A 81 -4.14 7.31 9.22
N ALA A 82 -4.57 6.34 10.02
CA ALA A 82 -4.21 6.29 11.44
C ALA A 82 -2.71 6.07 11.66
N LEU A 83 -2.03 5.31 10.79
CA LEU A 83 -0.57 5.15 10.80
C LEU A 83 0.17 6.45 10.47
N LEU A 84 -0.45 7.34 9.68
CA LEU A 84 0.10 8.65 9.34
C LEU A 84 -0.15 9.72 10.43
N ARG A 85 -0.79 9.37 11.55
CA ARG A 85 -1.01 10.32 12.64
C ARG A 85 0.32 10.66 13.33
N PRO A 86 0.55 11.94 13.71
CA PRO A 86 1.78 12.35 14.38
C PRO A 86 2.07 11.55 15.66
N SER A 87 1.01 11.17 16.38
CA SER A 87 1.09 10.36 17.60
C SER A 87 1.68 8.97 17.38
N VAL A 88 1.64 8.43 16.16
CA VAL A 88 2.21 7.12 15.79
C VAL A 88 3.54 7.29 15.07
N LEU A 89 3.66 8.30 14.20
CA LEU A 89 4.88 8.55 13.42
C LEU A 89 6.08 8.93 14.29
N VAL A 90 5.89 9.78 15.31
CA VAL A 90 6.98 10.26 16.19
C VAL A 90 7.68 9.11 16.94
N PRO A 91 6.97 8.21 17.67
CA PRO A 91 7.63 7.09 18.34
C PRO A 91 8.23 6.06 17.37
N ALA A 92 7.58 5.81 16.23
CA ALA A 92 8.08 4.87 15.23
C ALA A 92 9.39 5.35 14.58
N ALA A 93 9.50 6.65 14.27
CA ALA A 93 10.73 7.25 13.76
C ALA A 93 11.88 7.18 14.78
N GLY A 94 11.59 7.36 16.07
CA GLY A 94 12.57 7.22 17.14
C GLY A 94 13.16 5.81 17.23
N LEU A 95 12.31 4.78 17.19
CA LEU A 95 12.75 3.38 17.18
C LEU A 95 13.59 3.03 15.95
N ALA A 96 13.15 3.46 14.76
CA ALA A 96 13.89 3.24 13.52
C ALA A 96 15.27 3.90 13.54
N ALA A 97 15.37 5.13 14.04
CA ALA A 97 16.64 5.85 14.17
C ALA A 97 17.60 5.14 15.14
N VAL A 98 17.11 4.69 16.31
CA VAL A 98 17.93 3.95 17.29
C VAL A 98 18.42 2.61 16.73
N THR A 99 17.53 1.88 16.04
CA THR A 99 17.87 0.57 15.46
C THR A 99 18.88 0.73 14.31
N GLY A 100 18.69 1.72 13.44
CA GLY A 100 19.63 2.05 12.37
C GLY A 100 21.00 2.47 12.91
N LEU A 101 21.03 3.28 13.97
CA LEU A 101 22.28 3.69 14.62
C LEU A 101 23.00 2.50 15.26
N ALA A 102 22.27 1.63 15.95
CA ALA A 102 22.83 0.41 16.54
C ALA A 102 23.45 -0.49 15.47
N LEU A 103 22.71 -0.76 14.37
CA LEU A 103 23.22 -1.52 13.24
C LEU A 103 24.46 -0.88 12.61
N TYR A 104 24.49 0.45 12.47
CA TYR A 104 25.65 1.17 11.96
C TYR A 104 26.89 0.97 12.86
N THR A 105 26.72 0.97 14.18
CA THR A 105 27.84 0.78 15.11
C THR A 105 28.36 -0.65 15.19
N THR A 106 27.50 -1.64 14.93
CA THR A 106 27.87 -3.06 15.00
C THR A 106 28.21 -3.67 13.64
N ALA A 107 27.95 -2.96 12.54
CA ALA A 107 28.28 -3.44 11.21
C ALA A 107 29.79 -3.64 11.11
N PRO A 108 30.25 -4.85 10.73
CA PRO A 108 31.67 -5.08 10.47
C PRO A 108 32.09 -4.12 9.36
N ARG A 109 32.94 -3.15 9.71
CA ARG A 109 33.55 -2.26 8.73
C ARG A 109 34.43 -3.15 7.87
N GLU A 110 34.19 -3.22 6.56
CA GLU A 110 35.07 -3.95 5.66
C GLU A 110 36.52 -3.52 5.99
N PRO A 111 37.43 -4.48 6.19
CA PRO A 111 38.81 -4.13 6.46
C PRO A 111 39.28 -3.30 5.28
N ALA A 112 39.51 -2.01 5.52
CA ALA A 112 40.12 -1.17 4.51
C ALA A 112 41.46 -1.82 4.18
N LEU A 113 41.67 -2.17 2.91
CA LEU A 113 42.96 -2.66 2.43
C LEU A 113 44.04 -1.71 2.94
N ASP A 114 44.88 -2.20 3.84
CA ASP A 114 45.94 -1.40 4.43
C ASP A 114 47.09 -1.33 3.45
N VAL A 115 47.09 -0.27 2.64
CA VAL A 115 48.08 0.00 1.59
C VAL A 115 49.49 0.24 2.17
N THR A 116 49.64 0.27 3.51
CA THR A 116 50.96 0.36 4.17
C THR A 116 51.53 -0.98 4.60
N ASP A 117 50.78 -2.08 4.45
CA ASP A 117 51.32 -3.42 4.67
C ASP A 117 52.28 -3.80 3.54
N ALA A 118 53.51 -4.14 3.92
CA ALA A 118 54.58 -4.42 2.97
C ALA A 118 54.23 -5.58 2.01
N GLY A 119 53.50 -6.59 2.50
CA GLY A 119 53.06 -7.72 1.68
C GLY A 119 52.05 -7.31 0.62
N THR A 120 51.08 -6.45 0.96
CA THR A 120 50.12 -5.93 -0.03
C THR A 120 50.78 -5.05 -1.08
N LEU A 121 51.79 -4.27 -0.70
CA LEU A 121 52.55 -3.42 -1.62
C LEU A 121 53.41 -4.26 -2.58
N GLU A 122 54.06 -5.29 -2.07
CA GLU A 122 54.86 -6.24 -2.85
C GLU A 122 54.00 -7.00 -3.86
N LEU A 123 52.81 -7.46 -3.45
CA LEU A 123 51.85 -8.10 -4.34
C LEU A 123 51.37 -7.15 -5.45
N ALA A 124 51.08 -5.89 -5.11
CA ALA A 124 50.66 -4.89 -6.08
C ALA A 124 51.77 -4.50 -7.08
N MET A 125 53.03 -4.51 -6.64
CA MET A 125 54.19 -4.20 -7.48
C MET A 125 54.52 -5.33 -8.46
N ASN A 126 54.26 -6.58 -8.08
CA ASN A 126 54.53 -7.76 -8.89
C ASN A 126 53.26 -8.37 -9.51
N LEU A 127 52.17 -7.60 -9.60
CA LEU A 127 50.87 -8.07 -10.06
C LEU A 127 50.91 -8.65 -11.50
N GLU A 128 51.78 -8.09 -12.36
CA GLU A 128 51.99 -8.55 -13.74
C GLU A 128 52.71 -9.92 -13.79
N GLU A 129 53.58 -10.22 -12.83
CA GLU A 129 54.21 -11.54 -12.70
C GLU A 129 53.27 -12.57 -12.05
N VAL A 130 52.41 -12.13 -11.12
CA VAL A 130 51.40 -12.98 -10.48
C VAL A 130 50.30 -13.41 -11.47
N GLU A 131 49.92 -12.55 -12.43
CA GLU A 131 48.98 -12.91 -13.50
C GLU A 131 49.53 -13.99 -14.46
N ASP A 132 50.85 -14.16 -14.58
CA ASP A 132 51.48 -15.16 -15.47
C ASP A 132 51.63 -16.55 -14.81
N TYR A 133 51.31 -16.69 -13.51
CA TYR A 133 51.26 -18.01 -12.84
C TYR A 133 50.04 -18.87 -13.24
N ASP A 134 49.11 -18.34 -14.03
CA ASP A 134 48.04 -19.14 -14.67
C ASP A 134 48.59 -20.20 -15.65
N VAL A 135 49.87 -20.13 -16.02
CA VAL A 135 50.54 -21.14 -16.87
C VAL A 135 50.88 -22.43 -16.11
N VAL A 136 50.87 -22.41 -14.76
CA VAL A 136 51.28 -23.58 -13.94
C VAL A 136 50.10 -24.31 -13.27
N GLY A 137 48.87 -23.83 -13.42
CA GLY A 137 47.66 -24.54 -12.96
C GLY A 137 47.58 -24.77 -11.45
N LEU A 138 48.20 -23.90 -10.65
CA LEU A 138 48.19 -23.99 -9.19
C LEU A 138 47.07 -23.10 -8.65
N GLU A 139 45.93 -23.72 -8.29
CA GLU A 139 44.76 -22.98 -7.81
C GLU A 139 44.89 -22.57 -6.32
N ASN A 140 45.84 -23.16 -5.58
CA ASN A 140 46.03 -22.96 -4.13
C ASN A 140 47.53 -22.91 -3.73
N GLY A 141 47.85 -22.21 -2.63
CA GLY A 141 49.23 -22.02 -2.14
C GLY A 141 49.95 -23.28 -1.64
N ASP A 142 49.22 -24.39 -1.43
CA ASP A 142 49.79 -25.65 -0.92
C ASP A 142 50.67 -26.37 -1.96
N ASP A 143 50.52 -26.08 -3.25
CA ASP A 143 51.29 -26.73 -4.33
C ASP A 143 52.73 -26.19 -4.46
N LEU A 144 53.06 -25.07 -3.81
CA LEU A 144 54.41 -24.48 -3.79
C LEU A 144 55.38 -25.26 -2.89
N GLU A 145 54.87 -26.08 -1.97
CA GLU A 145 55.67 -26.85 -1.02
C GLU A 145 56.48 -27.96 -1.71
N VAL A 146 56.01 -28.46 -2.86
CA VAL A 146 56.71 -29.47 -3.68
C VAL A 146 57.92 -28.85 -4.41
N ILE A 147 57.79 -27.62 -4.90
CA ILE A 147 58.87 -26.89 -5.59
C ILE A 147 59.97 -26.50 -4.57
N ALA A 148 59.58 -26.10 -3.37
CA ALA A 148 60.52 -25.74 -2.30
C ALA A 148 61.43 -26.92 -1.89
N ASN A 149 60.97 -28.16 -2.05
CA ASN A 149 61.70 -29.37 -1.67
C ASN A 149 62.30 -30.14 -2.87
N LEU A 150 62.30 -29.57 -4.08
CA LEU A 150 62.81 -30.23 -5.29
C LEU A 150 64.31 -30.63 -5.17
N HIS A 151 65.08 -29.86 -4.38
CA HIS A 151 66.48 -30.13 -4.05
C HIS A 151 66.69 -31.51 -3.38
N GLU A 152 65.70 -32.03 -2.65
CA GLU A 152 65.83 -33.31 -1.93
C GLU A 152 65.62 -34.53 -2.84
N LEU A 153 65.02 -34.37 -4.02
CA LEU A 153 64.66 -35.45 -4.93
C LEU A 153 65.69 -35.73 -6.05
N GLU A 154 66.69 -34.87 -6.24
CA GLU A 154 67.75 -35.06 -7.25
C GLU A 154 68.87 -36.05 -6.84
N VAL A 155 68.78 -36.66 -5.65
CA VAL A 155 69.86 -37.49 -5.06
C VAL A 155 69.57 -39.00 -5.09
N GLN A 156 68.83 -39.52 -6.07
CA GLN A 156 68.72 -40.98 -6.31
C GLN A 156 69.05 -41.37 -7.75
#